data_AF-A0A2D6LVG6-F1
#
_entry.id   AF-A0A2D6LVG6-F1
#
_cell.length_a   1.000
_cell.length_b   1.000
_cell.length_c   1.000
_cell.angle_alpha   90.00
_cell.angle_beta   90.00
_cell.angle_gamma   90.00
#
_symmetry.space_group_name_H-M   'P 1'
#
loop_
_entity.id
_entity.type
_entity.pdbx_description
1 polymer ?
#
loop_
_entity_poly.entity_id
_entity_poly.type
_entity_poly.pdbx_seq_one_letter_code
_entity_poly.pdbx_strand_id
1 'polypeptide(L)'
;MLSFFGYSIEMIHRTFTHSIWIVLFLVLIGLLVNKVYIKKYKLKLSWVFYFLALGSFIHLMLDGILLGSVFLFYPFSFFEMSFNLIKIVPWPDSFLAGLDAIILIVWLIHEDLKHNIRDFL
;
A
#
# COMPACT_ATOMS: atom_id res chain seq x y z
N MET A 1 18.77 9.75 2.57
CA MET A 1 19.80 10.02 1.54
C MET A 1 19.27 10.86 0.37
N LEU A 2 17.98 10.79 0.00
CA LEU A 2 17.36 11.64 -1.04
C LEU A 2 16.84 13.02 -0.55
N SER A 3 16.56 13.18 0.75
CA SER A 3 16.13 14.46 1.34
C SER A 3 17.20 15.56 1.29
N PHE A 4 18.48 15.16 1.19
CA PHE A 4 19.61 16.08 1.08
C PHE A 4 19.70 16.75 -0.31
N PHE A 5 19.01 16.19 -1.32
CA PHE A 5 18.94 16.72 -2.68
C PHE A 5 17.69 17.60 -2.94
N GLY A 6 16.98 18.01 -1.88
CA GLY A 6 15.81 18.88 -1.99
C GLY A 6 14.48 18.17 -2.30
N TYR A 7 14.45 16.83 -2.29
CA TYR A 7 13.21 16.07 -2.39
C TYR A 7 12.51 15.97 -1.04
N SER A 8 11.22 16.25 -1.00
CA SER A 8 10.41 16.03 0.21
C SER A 8 10.29 14.53 0.51
N ILE A 9 10.12 14.17 1.79
CA ILE A 9 9.82 12.78 2.19
C ILE A 9 8.59 12.26 1.44
N GLU A 10 7.60 13.14 1.25
CA GLU A 10 6.37 12.85 0.52
C GLU A 10 6.65 12.50 -0.94
N MET A 11 7.51 13.25 -1.63
CA MET A 11 7.92 12.93 -2.99
C MET A 11 8.60 11.57 -3.07
N ILE A 12 9.51 11.26 -2.13
CA ILE A 12 10.21 9.97 -2.09
C ILE A 12 9.20 8.84 -1.85
N HIS A 13 8.30 9.01 -0.90
CA HIS A 13 7.24 8.04 -0.61
C HIS A 13 6.37 7.81 -1.85
N ARG A 14 5.71 8.84 -2.39
CA ARG A 14 4.85 8.72 -3.58
C ARG A 14 5.56 8.07 -4.76
N THR A 15 6.82 8.42 -4.96
CA THR A 15 7.60 7.94 -6.10
C THR A 15 7.99 6.46 -5.99
N PHE A 16 8.39 6.01 -4.79
CA PHE A 16 8.89 4.64 -4.63
C PHE A 16 7.81 3.66 -4.15
N THR A 17 6.90 4.08 -3.26
CA THR A 17 5.86 3.20 -2.69
C THR A 17 4.62 3.09 -3.56
N HIS A 18 4.31 4.10 -4.37
CA HIS A 18 3.13 4.09 -5.26
C HIS A 18 3.49 3.61 -6.66
N SER A 19 4.08 2.41 -6.72
CA SER A 19 4.46 1.76 -7.97
C SER A 19 3.95 0.32 -8.02
N ILE A 20 3.48 -0.10 -9.20
CA ILE A 20 3.01 -1.48 -9.42
C ILE A 20 4.13 -2.50 -9.19
N TRP A 21 5.40 -2.07 -9.28
CA TRP A 21 6.55 -2.94 -9.05
C TRP A 21 6.60 -3.47 -7.62
N ILE A 22 6.14 -2.70 -6.63
CA ILE A 22 6.06 -3.21 -5.24
C ILE A 22 5.02 -4.30 -5.13
N VAL A 23 3.84 -4.12 -5.74
CA VAL A 23 2.79 -5.15 -5.77
C VAL A 23 3.34 -6.43 -6.43
N LEU A 24 3.96 -6.29 -7.60
CA LEU A 24 4.54 -7.43 -8.33
C LEU A 24 5.67 -8.10 -7.54
N PHE A 25 6.52 -7.33 -6.88
CA PHE A 25 7.60 -7.84 -6.04
C PHE A 25 7.06 -8.64 -4.85
N LEU A 26 6.01 -8.14 -4.18
CA LEU A 26 5.35 -8.85 -3.08
C LEU A 26 4.69 -10.15 -3.58
N VAL A 27 4.01 -10.13 -4.73
CA VAL A 27 3.45 -11.34 -5.36
C VAL A 27 4.55 -12.34 -5.67
N LEU A 28 5.67 -11.88 -6.24
CA LEU A 28 6.82 -12.73 -6.55
C LEU A 28 7.39 -13.39 -5.30
N ILE A 29 7.59 -12.64 -4.22
CA ILE A 29 8.03 -13.22 -2.94
C ILE A 29 7.00 -14.25 -2.46
N GLY A 30 5.71 -13.94 -2.51
CA GLY A 30 4.63 -14.86 -2.14
C GLY A 30 4.69 -16.17 -2.91
N LEU A 31 4.99 -16.12 -4.22
CA LEU A 31 5.20 -17.32 -5.04
C LEU A 31 6.45 -18.11 -4.63
N LEU A 32 7.58 -17.42 -4.38
CA LEU A 32 8.84 -18.05 -3.96
C LEU A 32 8.70 -18.77 -2.61
N VAL A 33 7.95 -18.18 -1.68
CA VAL A 33 7.75 -18.73 -0.33
C VAL A 33 6.48 -19.57 -0.19
N ASN A 34 5.83 -19.96 -1.29
CA ASN A 34 4.56 -20.70 -1.27
C ASN A 34 4.61 -22.06 -0.54
N LYS A 35 5.80 -22.64 -0.43
CA LYS A 35 6.02 -23.89 0.31
C LYS A 35 6.39 -23.66 1.79
N VAL A 36 6.61 -22.42 2.20
CA VAL A 36 7.02 -22.08 3.58
C VAL A 36 5.79 -21.97 4.47
N TYR A 37 5.72 -22.84 5.47
CA TYR A 37 4.63 -22.87 6.44
C TYR A 37 5.16 -22.58 7.84
N ILE A 38 4.60 -21.56 8.49
CA ILE A 38 4.97 -21.20 9.85
C ILE A 38 4.06 -21.96 10.82
N LYS A 39 4.59 -23.07 11.36
CA LYS A 39 3.84 -23.97 12.26
C LYS A 39 3.28 -23.25 13.49
N LYS A 40 4.03 -22.32 14.07
CA LYS A 40 3.63 -21.54 15.27
C LYS A 40 2.30 -20.82 15.08
N TYR A 41 2.08 -20.23 13.90
CA TYR A 41 0.90 -19.43 13.59
C TYR A 41 -0.11 -20.15 12.68
N LYS A 42 0.14 -21.42 12.35
CA LYS A 42 -0.65 -22.23 11.40
C LYS A 42 -0.93 -21.50 10.07
N LEU A 43 0.06 -20.74 9.59
CA LEU A 43 -0.07 -19.83 8.45
C LEU A 43 0.96 -20.14 7.37
N LYS A 44 0.56 -20.14 6.10
CA LYS A 44 1.53 -20.14 4.99
C LYS A 44 2.08 -18.73 4.84
N LEU A 45 3.40 -18.61 4.80
CA LEU A 45 4.06 -17.32 4.66
C LEU A 45 3.66 -16.62 3.34
N SER A 46 3.33 -17.38 2.29
CA SER A 46 2.83 -16.83 1.03
C SER A 46 1.55 -16.02 1.19
N TRP A 47 0.64 -16.44 2.09
CA TRP A 47 -0.59 -15.68 2.34
C TRP A 47 -0.30 -14.28 2.86
N VAL A 48 0.69 -14.12 3.73
CA VAL A 48 1.09 -12.80 4.25
C VAL A 48 1.49 -11.88 3.10
N PHE A 49 2.36 -12.35 2.21
CA PHE A 49 2.80 -11.57 1.05
C PHE A 49 1.66 -11.29 0.06
N TYR A 50 0.73 -12.22 -0.15
CA TYR A 50 -0.44 -11.98 -0.99
C TYR A 50 -1.39 -10.95 -0.39
N PHE A 51 -1.63 -10.97 0.92
CA PHE A 51 -2.42 -9.93 1.59
C PHE A 51 -1.74 -8.57 1.53
N LEU A 52 -0.43 -8.50 1.72
CA LEU A 52 0.34 -7.25 1.57
C LEU A 52 0.28 -6.73 0.12
N ALA A 53 0.42 -7.61 -0.87
CA ALA A 53 0.31 -7.24 -2.28
C ALA A 53 -1.10 -6.71 -2.60
N LEU A 54 -2.14 -7.38 -2.12
CA LEU A 54 -3.53 -6.98 -2.32
C LEU A 54 -3.82 -5.64 -1.65
N GLY A 55 -3.37 -5.43 -0.40
CA GLY A 55 -3.52 -4.15 0.29
C GLY A 55 -2.81 -3.01 -0.45
N SER A 56 -1.57 -3.25 -0.90
CA SER A 56 -0.79 -2.26 -1.68
C SER A 56 -1.47 -1.95 -3.01
N PHE A 57 -2.04 -2.96 -3.69
CA PHE A 57 -2.77 -2.77 -4.92
C PHE A 57 -4.05 -1.95 -4.73
N ILE A 58 -4.83 -2.25 -3.68
CA ILE A 58 -6.04 -1.47 -3.36
C ILE A 58 -5.67 -0.02 -3.06
N HIS A 59 -4.60 0.23 -2.29
CA HIS A 59 -4.13 1.58 -2.01
C HIS A 59 -3.77 2.35 -3.31
N LEU A 60 -3.00 1.73 -4.22
CA LEU A 60 -2.71 2.29 -5.54
C LEU A 60 -3.96 2.62 -6.34
N MET A 61 -4.97 1.75 -6.29
CA MET A 61 -6.25 2.00 -6.96
C MET A 61 -6.98 3.17 -6.31
N LEU A 62 -7.03 3.25 -4.98
CA LEU A 62 -7.64 4.36 -4.26
C LEU A 62 -6.98 5.69 -4.58
N ASP A 63 -5.65 5.74 -4.65
CA ASP A 63 -4.93 6.95 -5.05
C ASP A 63 -5.29 7.37 -6.48
N GLY A 64 -5.36 6.42 -7.41
CA GLY A 64 -5.74 6.71 -8.80
C GLY A 64 -7.20 7.16 -8.96
N ILE A 65 -8.08 6.77 -8.04
CA ILE A 65 -9.51 7.12 -8.01
C ILE A 65 -9.74 8.46 -7.29
N LEU A 66 -9.06 8.69 -6.16
CA LEU A 66 -9.33 9.77 -5.21
C LEU A 66 -8.34 10.94 -5.28
N LEU A 67 -7.04 10.67 -5.44
CA LEU A 67 -5.97 11.68 -5.46
C LEU A 67 -5.58 12.10 -6.89
N GLY A 68 -6.29 11.58 -7.90
CA GLY A 68 -6.24 12.09 -9.25
C GLY A 68 -5.07 11.59 -10.09
N SER A 69 -3.92 11.21 -9.52
CA SER A 69 -2.86 10.61 -10.33
C SER A 69 -1.84 9.77 -9.59
N VAL A 70 -1.39 8.70 -10.28
CA VAL A 70 -0.39 7.75 -9.80
C VAL A 70 0.60 7.40 -10.91
N PHE A 71 1.88 7.37 -10.56
CA PHE A 71 2.97 6.94 -11.45
C PHE A 71 3.18 5.42 -11.38
N LEU A 72 2.24 4.66 -11.95
CA LEU A 72 2.21 3.20 -11.85
C LEU A 72 3.52 2.50 -12.20
N PHE A 73 4.27 3.02 -13.19
CA PHE A 73 5.43 2.35 -13.76
C PHE A 73 6.78 2.97 -13.36
N TYR A 74 6.79 3.95 -12.44
CA TYR A 74 8.04 4.54 -11.93
C TYR A 74 8.92 3.45 -11.28
N PRO A 75 10.25 3.44 -11.48
CA PRO A 75 11.12 4.44 -12.14
C PRO A 75 11.30 4.29 -13.64
N PHE A 76 10.77 3.22 -14.26
CA PHE A 76 11.03 2.93 -15.67
C PHE A 76 10.21 3.81 -16.62
N SER A 77 9.09 4.34 -16.15
CA SER A 77 8.26 5.28 -16.91
C SER A 77 7.63 6.32 -15.99
N PHE A 78 7.58 7.56 -16.47
CA PHE A 78 6.90 8.69 -15.84
C PHE A 78 5.45 8.83 -16.31
N PHE A 79 4.89 7.77 -16.92
CA PHE A 79 3.51 7.77 -17.37
C PHE A 79 2.57 7.89 -16.16
N GLU A 80 1.80 8.97 -16.16
CA GLU A 80 0.83 9.29 -15.13
C GLU A 80 -0.53 8.71 -15.52
N MET A 81 -1.07 7.81 -14.69
CA MET A 81 -2.41 7.26 -14.90
C MET A 81 -3.37 7.89 -13.90
N SER A 82 -4.52 8.32 -14.42
CA SER A 82 -5.60 8.95 -13.66
C SER A 82 -6.91 8.28 -14.02
N PHE A 83 -7.65 7.79 -13.03
CA PHE A 83 -9.00 7.27 -13.26
C PHE A 83 -10.05 8.38 -13.23
N ASN A 84 -9.78 9.52 -12.56
CA ASN A 84 -10.63 10.71 -12.51
C ASN A 84 -12.12 10.42 -12.23
N LEU A 85 -12.42 9.33 -11.49
CA LEU A 85 -13.79 8.87 -11.28
C LEU A 85 -14.57 9.74 -10.28
N ILE A 86 -13.88 10.34 -9.30
CA ILE A 86 -14.45 11.26 -8.32
C ILE A 86 -13.73 12.59 -8.46
N LYS A 87 -14.27 13.49 -9.28
CA LYS A 87 -13.78 14.86 -9.45
C LYS A 87 -14.38 15.80 -8.39
N ILE A 88 -14.61 15.31 -7.18
CA ILE A 88 -15.60 15.90 -6.26
C ILE A 88 -14.90 16.36 -4.97
N VAL A 89 -14.87 17.69 -4.87
CA VAL A 89 -14.51 18.57 -3.74
C VAL A 89 -13.02 18.92 -3.62
N PRO A 90 -12.67 20.22 -3.46
CA PRO A 90 -11.31 20.70 -3.23
C PRO A 90 -10.87 20.41 -1.79
N TRP A 91 -10.81 19.14 -1.42
CA TRP A 91 -10.15 18.74 -0.19
C TRP A 91 -8.64 18.84 -0.39
N PRO A 92 -7.87 19.23 0.63
CA PRO A 92 -6.43 19.09 0.61
C PRO A 92 -6.05 17.62 0.38
N ASP A 93 -5.04 17.32 -0.44
CA ASP A 93 -4.54 15.96 -0.67
C ASP A 93 -4.21 15.22 0.65
N SER A 94 -3.81 15.98 1.67
CA SER A 94 -3.54 15.49 3.02
C SER A 94 -4.77 14.97 3.77
N PHE A 95 -5.97 15.40 3.42
CA PHE A 95 -7.22 14.93 4.03
C PHE A 95 -7.53 13.48 3.62
N LEU A 96 -7.38 13.17 2.33
CA LEU A 96 -7.62 11.82 1.80
C LEU A 96 -6.55 10.84 2.28
N ALA A 97 -5.27 11.26 2.28
CA ALA A 97 -4.20 10.46 2.87
C ALA A 97 -4.42 10.19 4.38
N GLY A 98 -4.95 11.18 5.11
CA GLY A 98 -5.32 11.02 6.51
C GLY A 98 -6.48 10.03 6.71
N LEU A 99 -7.43 9.99 5.78
CA LEU A 99 -8.58 9.09 5.83
C LEU A 99 -8.15 7.62 5.70
N ASP A 100 -7.24 7.30 4.77
CA ASP A 100 -6.67 5.95 4.65
C ASP A 100 -5.96 5.50 5.93
N ALA A 101 -5.19 6.40 6.56
CA ALA A 101 -4.54 6.12 7.84
C ALA A 101 -5.54 5.90 8.99
N ILE A 102 -6.62 6.70 9.04
CA ILE A 102 -7.67 6.54 10.04
C ILE A 102 -8.40 5.20 9.87
N ILE A 103 -8.75 4.83 8.64
CA ILE A 103 -9.39 3.54 8.34
C ILE A 103 -8.47 2.40 8.79
N LEU A 104 -7.16 2.48 8.49
CA LEU A 104 -6.19 1.47 8.90
C LEU A 104 -6.13 1.34 10.44
N ILE A 105 -6.10 2.45 11.17
CA ILE A 105 -6.08 2.44 12.64
C ILE A 105 -7.37 1.84 13.20
N VAL A 106 -8.54 2.25 12.68
CA VAL A 106 -9.84 1.71 13.11
C VAL A 106 -9.92 0.22 12.85
N TRP A 107 -9.43 -0.25 11.71
CA TRP A 107 -9.36 -1.67 11.39
C TRP A 107 -8.43 -2.43 12.32
N LEU A 108 -7.23 -1.90 12.61
CA LEU A 108 -6.31 -2.52 13.57
C LEU A 108 -6.91 -2.63 14.98
N ILE A 109 -7.62 -1.60 15.44
CA ILE A 109 -8.33 -1.63 16.72
C ILE A 109 -9.43 -2.71 16.69
N HIS A 110 -10.19 -2.81 15.60
CA HIS A 110 -11.22 -3.84 15.44
C HIS A 110 -10.62 -5.25 15.50
N GLU A 111 -9.53 -5.49 14.78
CA GLU A 111 -8.84 -6.77 14.74
C GLU A 111 -8.22 -7.14 16.10
N ASP A 112 -7.70 -6.15 16.84
CA ASP A 112 -7.21 -6.36 18.21
C ASP A 112 -8.34 -6.79 19.14
N LEU A 113 -9.48 -6.09 19.10
CA LEU A 113 -10.63 -6.40 19.96
C LEU A 113 -11.31 -7.73 19.61
N LYS A 114 -11.30 -8.14 18.34
CA LYS A 114 -12.07 -9.30 17.88
C LYS A 114 -11.23 -10.56 17.64
N HIS A 115 -9.98 -10.40 17.22
CA HIS A 115 -9.12 -11.51 16.81
C HIS A 115 -7.82 -11.60 17.62
N ASN A 116 -7.62 -10.75 18.64
CA ASN A 116 -6.44 -10.74 19.53
C ASN A 116 -5.11 -10.79 18.73
N ILE A 117 -4.96 -9.91 17.75
CA ILE A 117 -3.75 -9.86 16.89
C ILE A 117 -2.44 -9.63 17.68
N ARG A 118 -2.52 -9.19 18.95
CA ARG A 118 -1.37 -9.11 19.87
C ARG A 118 -0.62 -10.44 20.01
N ASP A 119 -1.28 -11.59 19.88
CA ASP A 119 -0.62 -12.89 19.96
C ASP A 119 0.25 -13.21 18.72
N PHE A 120 0.07 -12.43 17.64
CA PHE A 120 0.78 -12.57 16.37
C PHE A 120 1.91 -11.53 16.17
N LEU A 121 1.92 -10.44 16.94
CA LEU A 121 2.98 -9.41 16.97
C LEU A 121 4.14 -9.85 17.89
#